data_AF-A0A7S2RZ04-F1
#
_entry.id   AF-A0A7S2RZ04-F1
#
_cell.length_a   1.000
_cell.length_b   1.000
_cell.length_c   1.000
_cell.angle_alpha   90.00
_cell.angle_beta   90.00
_cell.angle_gamma   90.00
#
_symmetry.space_group_name_H-M   'P 1'
#
loop_
_entity.id
_entity.type
_entity.pdbx_description
1 polymer ?
#
loop_
_entity_poly.entity_id
_entity_poly.type
_entity_poly.pdbx_seq_one_letter_code
_entity_poly.pdbx_strand_id
1 'polypeptide(L)'
;SLAHLLPRTNTIAAVARVRSVLAFATHEYFQQLGFHYLQSPLITASDTEGAGEMFRVTTLPSDVAALPKTKDGQIDFSEDFFGKAAYLTVSGQLSGEVYACALGDIYTFGPTFRAENSQTTRHLAEFHMIEPEIAFCDLDQNMDNAEGFVKFVVQRALEKCGDDLSFFNQFIDKGLLERLNKVVDEPFARVSYSEAVALLQEEIAKDPSKWQFPDVEFGTDLQTEHERWLAETKFGTATFVYDYPRDIKAFYMRDNTDGKTVAAMDLLVPGVGELIGGSQREERLDVLKAKMKDFDLQEEDYWWYLDLRKYG
;
A
#
# COMPACT_ATOMS: atom_id res chain seq x y z
N SER A 1 -26.12 15.23 5.15
CA SER A 1 -25.12 15.22 4.06
C SER A 1 -25.84 15.18 2.72
N LEU A 2 -25.43 16.00 1.73
CA LEU A 2 -25.93 15.97 0.34
C LEU A 2 -24.95 15.26 -0.61
N ALA A 3 -24.19 14.29 -0.12
CA ALA A 3 -23.14 13.60 -0.87
C ALA A 3 -23.60 13.10 -2.25
N HIS A 4 -24.82 12.57 -2.35
CA HIS A 4 -25.42 12.10 -3.61
C HIS A 4 -25.60 13.18 -4.70
N LEU A 5 -25.57 14.48 -4.35
CA LEU A 5 -25.67 15.59 -5.30
C LEU A 5 -24.31 16.24 -5.61
N LEU A 6 -23.29 15.99 -4.79
CA LEU A 6 -21.95 16.57 -4.96
C LEU A 6 -21.36 16.33 -6.35
N PRO A 7 -21.54 15.17 -7.01
CA PRO A 7 -21.07 14.94 -8.38
C PRO A 7 -21.61 15.93 -9.43
N ARG A 8 -22.63 16.74 -9.11
CA ARG A 8 -23.17 17.79 -9.99
C ARG A 8 -22.43 19.12 -9.86
N THR A 9 -21.50 19.26 -8.92
CA THR A 9 -20.65 20.45 -8.76
C THR A 9 -19.43 20.36 -9.67
N ASN A 10 -18.90 21.51 -10.11
CA ASN A 10 -17.74 21.56 -11.01
C ASN A 10 -16.54 20.76 -10.46
N THR A 11 -16.20 20.96 -9.19
CA THR A 11 -15.05 20.32 -8.55
C THR A 11 -15.18 18.81 -8.51
N ILE A 12 -16.29 18.27 -7.99
CA ILE A 12 -16.42 16.82 -7.81
C ILE A 12 -16.65 16.12 -9.16
N ALA A 13 -17.32 16.78 -10.12
CA ALA A 13 -17.44 16.27 -11.48
C ALA A 13 -16.06 16.16 -12.17
N ALA A 14 -15.20 17.18 -12.02
CA ALA A 14 -13.83 17.16 -12.53
C ALA A 14 -13.01 16.04 -11.86
N VAL A 15 -13.10 15.89 -10.53
CA VAL A 15 -12.40 14.80 -9.81
C VAL A 15 -12.84 13.43 -10.33
N ALA A 16 -14.14 13.22 -10.55
CA ALA A 16 -14.65 11.95 -11.06
C ALA A 16 -14.14 11.64 -12.48
N ARG A 17 -14.08 12.64 -13.38
CA ARG A 17 -13.53 12.48 -14.73
C ARG A 17 -12.03 12.16 -14.71
N VAL A 18 -11.25 12.90 -13.91
CA VAL A 18 -9.81 12.63 -13.77
C VAL A 18 -9.57 11.24 -13.19
N ARG A 19 -10.32 10.83 -12.15
CA ARG A 19 -10.24 9.47 -11.59
C ARG A 19 -10.55 8.40 -12.64
N SER A 20 -11.55 8.62 -13.50
CA SER A 20 -11.88 7.68 -14.58
C SER A 20 -10.73 7.54 -15.59
N VAL A 21 -10.06 8.63 -15.95
CA VAL A 21 -8.89 8.60 -16.84
C VAL A 21 -7.71 7.88 -16.19
N LEU A 22 -7.43 8.18 -14.92
CA LEU A 22 -6.36 7.52 -14.17
C LEU A 22 -6.59 6.00 -14.09
N ALA A 23 -7.82 5.57 -13.80
CA ALA A 23 -8.16 4.14 -13.75
C ALA A 23 -7.92 3.43 -15.10
N PHE A 24 -8.27 4.08 -16.21
CA PHE A 24 -7.99 3.53 -17.54
C PHE A 24 -6.49 3.52 -17.86
N ALA A 25 -5.76 4.59 -17.51
CA ALA A 25 -4.32 4.68 -17.68
C ALA A 25 -3.57 3.61 -16.88
N THR A 26 -4.06 3.25 -15.69
CA THR A 26 -3.52 2.12 -14.91
C THR A 26 -3.59 0.82 -15.69
N HIS A 27 -4.76 0.49 -16.25
CA HIS A 27 -4.92 -0.71 -17.08
C HIS A 27 -4.03 -0.66 -18.33
N GLU A 28 -3.94 0.50 -18.95
CA GLU A 28 -3.09 0.71 -20.12
C GLU A 28 -1.61 0.46 -19.80
N TYR A 29 -1.08 1.03 -18.72
CA TYR A 29 0.32 0.87 -18.30
C TYR A 29 0.70 -0.60 -18.16
N PHE A 30 -0.03 -1.31 -17.30
CA PHE A 30 0.30 -2.70 -16.97
C PHE A 30 0.11 -3.63 -18.17
N GLN A 31 -0.97 -3.47 -18.95
CA GLN A 31 -1.19 -4.33 -20.12
C GLN A 31 -0.21 -4.07 -21.26
N GLN A 32 0.28 -2.83 -21.44
CA GLN A 32 1.34 -2.53 -22.41
C GLN A 32 2.68 -3.19 -22.03
N LEU A 33 2.93 -3.38 -20.73
CA LEU A 33 4.08 -4.10 -20.21
C LEU A 33 3.88 -5.62 -20.16
N GLY A 34 2.71 -6.12 -20.58
CA GLY A 34 2.42 -7.56 -20.64
C GLY A 34 1.86 -8.16 -19.35
N PHE A 35 1.54 -7.34 -18.34
CA PHE A 35 0.97 -7.83 -17.08
C PHE A 35 -0.45 -8.37 -17.29
N HIS A 36 -0.81 -9.37 -16.48
CA HIS A 36 -2.15 -9.92 -16.43
C HIS A 36 -2.98 -9.28 -15.31
N TYR A 37 -4.18 -8.79 -15.67
CA TYR A 37 -5.13 -8.31 -14.67
C TYR A 37 -5.69 -9.46 -13.84
N LEU A 38 -5.52 -9.39 -12.52
CA LEU A 38 -6.02 -10.37 -11.57
C LEU A 38 -7.14 -9.78 -10.71
N GLN A 39 -8.24 -10.52 -10.61
CA GLN A 39 -9.28 -10.27 -9.62
C GLN A 39 -9.06 -11.18 -8.42
N SER A 40 -8.39 -10.64 -7.39
CA SER A 40 -8.14 -11.36 -6.14
C SER A 40 -9.44 -11.53 -5.32
N PRO A 41 -9.54 -12.58 -4.48
CA PRO A 41 -10.68 -12.76 -3.58
C PRO A 41 -10.84 -11.59 -2.60
N LEU A 42 -12.06 -11.08 -2.45
CA LEU A 42 -12.38 -10.03 -1.47
C LEU A 42 -12.74 -10.59 -0.09
N ILE A 43 -13.27 -11.82 -0.04
CA ILE A 43 -13.56 -12.53 1.20
C ILE A 43 -12.39 -13.48 1.46
N THR A 44 -11.77 -13.34 2.64
CA THR A 44 -10.58 -14.09 3.03
C THR A 44 -10.75 -14.68 4.44
N ALA A 45 -10.03 -15.76 4.71
CA ALA A 45 -9.84 -16.29 6.05
C ALA A 45 -8.41 -16.05 6.56
N SER A 46 -7.61 -15.31 5.81
CA SER A 46 -6.21 -15.00 6.09
C SER A 46 -6.05 -13.49 6.27
N ASP A 47 -5.29 -13.10 7.29
CA ASP A 47 -4.82 -11.72 7.45
C ASP A 47 -3.50 -11.55 6.68
N THR A 48 -3.46 -10.58 5.76
CA THR A 48 -2.27 -10.29 4.94
C THR A 48 -1.30 -9.36 5.65
N GLU A 49 -1.79 -8.42 6.45
CA GLU A 49 -0.96 -7.42 7.15
C GLU A 49 -0.63 -7.86 8.59
N GLY A 50 -1.33 -8.86 9.13
CA GLY A 50 -1.01 -9.55 10.40
C GLY A 50 -1.25 -8.72 11.66
N ALA A 51 -1.81 -7.51 11.52
CA ALA A 51 -1.98 -6.55 12.60
C ALA A 51 -3.27 -5.70 12.48
N GLY A 52 -4.09 -5.94 11.46
CA GLY A 52 -5.22 -5.07 11.13
C GLY A 52 -6.54 -5.52 11.74
N GLU A 53 -7.34 -4.57 12.23
CA GLU A 53 -8.76 -4.82 12.46
C GLU A 53 -9.44 -5.07 11.11
N MET A 54 -9.96 -6.28 10.88
CA MET A 54 -10.65 -6.66 9.64
C MET A 54 -12.17 -6.68 9.83
N PHE A 55 -12.93 -6.28 8.80
CA PHE A 55 -14.39 -6.42 8.81
C PHE A 55 -14.79 -7.90 8.66
N ARG A 56 -15.55 -8.43 9.61
CA ARG A 56 -16.07 -9.81 9.54
C ARG A 56 -17.23 -9.91 8.55
N VAL A 57 -17.18 -10.92 7.68
CA VAL A 57 -18.26 -11.32 6.77
C VAL A 57 -18.90 -12.58 7.33
N THR A 58 -20.18 -12.51 7.69
CA THR A 58 -20.89 -13.60 8.37
C THR A 58 -22.34 -13.69 7.92
N THR A 59 -22.86 -14.90 7.92
CA THR A 59 -24.31 -15.18 7.77
C THR A 59 -24.97 -15.55 9.09
N LEU A 60 -24.19 -15.64 10.17
CA LEU A 60 -24.73 -15.88 11.51
C LEU A 60 -25.67 -14.75 11.93
N PRO A 61 -26.66 -15.03 12.80
CA PRO A 61 -27.59 -14.02 13.28
C PRO A 61 -26.88 -12.84 13.95
N SER A 62 -27.38 -11.63 13.73
CA SER A 62 -26.86 -10.42 14.41
C SER A 62 -27.19 -10.40 15.91
N ASP A 63 -28.18 -11.17 16.36
CA ASP A 63 -28.50 -11.34 17.77
C ASP A 63 -27.46 -12.25 18.45
N VAL A 64 -26.69 -11.68 19.37
CA VAL A 64 -25.65 -12.38 20.14
C VAL A 64 -26.22 -13.58 20.92
N ALA A 65 -27.48 -13.50 21.36
CA ALA A 65 -28.13 -14.59 22.08
C ALA A 65 -28.42 -15.80 21.18
N ALA A 66 -28.55 -15.58 19.86
CA ALA A 66 -28.86 -16.61 18.87
C ALA A 66 -27.60 -17.17 18.17
N LEU A 67 -26.40 -16.71 18.53
CA LEU A 67 -25.17 -17.23 17.95
C LEU A 67 -24.94 -18.68 18.38
N PRO A 68 -24.56 -19.57 17.43
CA PRO A 68 -24.21 -20.95 17.76
C PRO A 68 -22.96 -20.95 18.64
N LYS A 69 -22.90 -21.92 19.56
CA LYS A 69 -21.81 -22.01 20.55
C LYS A 69 -21.21 -23.40 20.55
N THR A 70 -19.89 -23.43 20.59
CA THR A 70 -19.11 -24.64 20.86
C THR A 70 -19.37 -25.13 22.28
N LYS A 71 -18.91 -26.35 22.59
CA LYS A 71 -19.02 -26.94 23.94
C LYS A 71 -18.36 -26.06 25.02
N ASP A 72 -17.34 -25.29 24.64
CA ASP A 72 -16.60 -24.40 25.52
C ASP A 72 -17.23 -22.98 25.62
N GLY A 73 -18.38 -22.77 24.99
CA GLY A 73 -19.15 -21.53 25.06
C GLY A 73 -18.69 -20.42 24.10
N GLN A 74 -17.65 -20.67 23.30
CA GLN A 74 -17.20 -19.78 22.23
C GLN A 74 -18.15 -19.82 21.02
N ILE A 75 -18.18 -18.77 20.20
CA ILE A 75 -18.96 -18.75 18.95
C ILE A 75 -18.48 -19.90 18.05
N ASP A 76 -19.43 -20.72 17.59
CA ASP A 76 -19.14 -21.80 16.66
C ASP A 76 -19.19 -21.31 15.20
N PHE A 77 -18.02 -20.96 14.67
CA PHE A 77 -17.90 -20.53 13.27
C PHE A 77 -18.01 -21.68 12.26
N SER A 78 -18.05 -22.95 12.70
CA SER A 78 -18.29 -24.07 11.77
C SER A 78 -19.70 -24.08 11.19
N GLU A 79 -20.64 -23.37 11.84
CA GLU A 79 -22.00 -23.15 11.36
C GLU A 79 -22.16 -21.89 10.49
N ASP A 80 -21.10 -21.10 10.28
CA ASP A 80 -21.14 -19.97 9.35
C ASP A 80 -20.97 -20.44 7.89
N PHE A 81 -21.20 -19.54 6.94
CA PHE A 81 -21.28 -19.84 5.51
C PHE A 81 -20.03 -20.54 4.96
N PHE A 82 -18.84 -20.16 5.43
CA PHE A 82 -17.56 -20.71 4.98
C PHE A 82 -17.04 -21.85 5.88
N GLY A 83 -17.80 -22.26 6.90
CA GLY A 83 -17.37 -23.25 7.89
C GLY A 83 -16.21 -22.79 8.79
N LYS A 84 -15.88 -21.50 8.74
CA LYS A 84 -14.89 -20.80 9.55
C LYS A 84 -15.15 -19.30 9.48
N ALA A 85 -14.48 -18.53 10.35
CA ALA A 85 -14.55 -17.07 10.29
C ALA A 85 -13.98 -16.55 8.95
N ALA A 86 -14.66 -15.56 8.38
CA ALA A 86 -14.28 -14.93 7.12
C ALA A 86 -14.37 -13.40 7.25
N TYR A 87 -13.58 -12.71 6.45
CA TYR A 87 -13.32 -11.28 6.57
C TYR A 87 -13.22 -10.62 5.19
N LEU A 88 -13.43 -9.31 5.14
CA LEU A 88 -13.07 -8.50 3.98
C LEU A 88 -11.56 -8.28 3.96
N THR A 89 -10.94 -8.48 2.80
CA THR A 89 -9.48 -8.43 2.69
C THR A 89 -8.93 -7.01 2.84
N VAL A 90 -7.78 -6.92 3.51
CA VAL A 90 -6.97 -5.70 3.58
C VAL A 90 -6.09 -5.54 2.34
N SER A 91 -5.77 -6.63 1.63
CA SER A 91 -4.88 -6.65 0.46
C SER A 91 -5.09 -7.90 -0.40
N GLY A 92 -4.88 -7.79 -1.71
CA GLY A 92 -4.84 -8.92 -2.64
C GLY A 92 -3.46 -9.58 -2.77
N GLN A 93 -2.43 -9.06 -2.11
CA GLN A 93 -1.02 -9.39 -2.34
C GLN A 93 -0.72 -10.89 -2.26
N LEU A 94 -1.12 -11.58 -1.19
CA LEU A 94 -0.79 -13.01 -1.04
C LEU A 94 -1.41 -13.87 -2.15
N SER A 95 -2.60 -13.48 -2.63
CA SER A 95 -3.20 -14.11 -3.82
C SER A 95 -2.44 -13.71 -5.09
N GLY A 96 -2.01 -12.46 -5.19
CA GLY A 96 -1.16 -11.97 -6.27
C GLY A 96 0.10 -12.80 -6.46
N GLU A 97 0.81 -13.14 -5.38
CA GLU A 97 2.02 -13.98 -5.43
C GLU A 97 1.74 -15.38 -5.98
N VAL A 98 0.60 -15.98 -5.65
CA VAL A 98 0.19 -17.29 -6.23
C VAL A 98 0.10 -17.21 -7.75
N TYR A 99 -0.53 -16.16 -8.27
CA TYR A 99 -0.68 -15.97 -9.71
C TYR A 99 0.62 -15.51 -10.37
N ALA A 100 1.46 -14.75 -9.67
CA ALA A 100 2.75 -14.34 -10.20
C ALA A 100 3.68 -15.55 -10.45
N CYS A 101 3.66 -16.55 -9.55
CA CYS A 101 4.35 -17.82 -9.76
C CYS A 101 3.85 -18.61 -10.99
N ALA A 102 2.64 -18.34 -11.49
CA ALA A 102 2.03 -19.07 -12.61
C ALA A 102 2.03 -18.28 -13.93
N LEU A 103 1.85 -16.97 -13.87
CA LEU A 103 1.61 -16.09 -15.01
C LEU A 103 2.75 -15.09 -15.25
N GLY A 104 3.75 -15.03 -14.37
CA GLY A 104 4.76 -13.98 -14.39
C GLY A 104 4.22 -12.70 -13.76
N ASP A 105 4.06 -11.65 -14.55
CA ASP A 105 3.70 -10.33 -14.02
C ASP A 105 2.18 -10.17 -13.97
N ILE A 106 1.65 -9.82 -12.80
CA ILE A 106 0.22 -9.60 -12.58
C ILE A 106 -0.02 -8.26 -11.90
N TYR A 107 -1.24 -7.76 -11.96
CA TYR A 107 -1.67 -6.67 -11.08
C TYR A 107 -3.12 -6.85 -10.65
N THR A 108 -3.40 -6.52 -9.39
CA THR A 108 -4.78 -6.33 -8.91
C THR A 108 -5.21 -4.89 -9.14
N PHE A 109 -6.52 -4.70 -9.25
CA PHE A 109 -7.15 -3.39 -9.14
C PHE A 109 -8.57 -3.64 -8.61
N GLY A 110 -8.76 -3.39 -7.32
CA GLY A 110 -9.99 -3.77 -6.63
C GLY A 110 -10.13 -3.10 -5.26
N PRO A 111 -11.32 -3.25 -4.63
CA PRO A 111 -11.58 -2.68 -3.33
C PRO A 111 -10.87 -3.46 -2.21
N THR A 112 -10.38 -2.73 -1.21
CA THR A 112 -9.81 -3.26 0.03
C THR A 112 -10.38 -2.50 1.23
N PHE A 113 -10.26 -3.10 2.40
CA PHE A 113 -11.00 -2.65 3.58
C PHE A 113 -10.11 -2.63 4.81
N ARG A 114 -10.25 -1.60 5.65
CA ARG A 114 -9.59 -1.49 6.96
C ARG A 114 -10.62 -1.10 8.01
N ALA A 115 -10.71 -1.87 9.10
CA ALA A 115 -11.70 -1.65 10.15
C ALA A 115 -11.18 -0.80 11.32
N GLU A 116 -9.96 -0.26 11.19
CA GLU A 116 -9.36 0.65 12.16
C GLU A 116 -10.29 1.84 12.47
N ASN A 117 -10.46 2.16 13.75
CA ASN A 117 -11.24 3.33 14.17
C ASN A 117 -10.45 4.64 14.00
N SER A 118 -10.11 4.98 12.74
CA SER A 118 -9.31 6.14 12.36
C SER A 118 -10.16 7.18 11.64
N GLN A 119 -10.42 8.32 12.31
CA GLN A 119 -11.22 9.43 11.75
C GLN A 119 -10.32 10.62 11.37
N THR A 120 -9.49 10.43 10.35
CA THR A 120 -8.63 11.50 9.80
C THR A 120 -9.15 11.98 8.45
N THR A 121 -8.54 13.03 7.90
CA THR A 121 -8.87 13.54 6.57
C THR A 121 -8.33 12.68 5.41
N ARG A 122 -7.56 11.62 5.72
CA ARG A 122 -6.83 10.79 4.74
C ARG A 122 -7.21 9.31 4.75
N HIS A 123 -7.85 8.83 5.82
CA HIS A 123 -8.22 7.41 5.95
C HIS A 123 -9.64 7.14 5.49
N LEU A 124 -9.82 6.02 4.78
CA LEU A 124 -11.10 5.46 4.39
C LEU A 124 -11.16 4.00 4.87
N ALA A 125 -12.34 3.57 5.32
CA ALA A 125 -12.57 2.16 5.67
C ALA A 125 -12.72 1.25 4.44
N GLU A 126 -13.09 1.83 3.29
CA GLU A 126 -13.17 1.18 1.98
C GLU A 126 -12.46 2.07 0.96
N PHE A 127 -11.46 1.52 0.29
CA PHE A 127 -10.70 2.19 -0.76
C PHE A 127 -10.33 1.20 -1.85
N HIS A 128 -9.65 1.64 -2.91
CA HIS A 128 -9.17 0.74 -3.96
C HIS A 128 -7.65 0.73 -3.95
N MET A 129 -7.09 -0.47 -4.02
CA MET A 129 -5.65 -0.66 -4.23
C MET A 129 -5.37 -1.18 -5.63
N ILE A 130 -4.18 -0.86 -6.09
CA ILE A 130 -3.57 -1.34 -7.33
C ILE A 130 -2.29 -2.03 -6.89
N GLU A 131 -2.25 -3.36 -7.00
CA GLU A 131 -1.18 -4.18 -6.41
C GLU A 131 -0.52 -5.01 -7.51
N PRO A 132 0.53 -4.48 -8.19
CA PRO A 132 1.34 -5.27 -9.09
C PRO A 132 2.23 -6.26 -8.31
N GLU A 133 2.35 -7.47 -8.83
CA GLU A 133 3.29 -8.49 -8.34
C GLU A 133 4.09 -9.00 -9.55
N ILE A 134 5.42 -8.92 -9.47
CA ILE A 134 6.32 -9.06 -10.62
C ILE A 134 7.28 -10.21 -10.35
N ALA A 135 7.26 -11.24 -11.19
CA ALA A 135 8.13 -12.39 -11.00
C ALA A 135 9.58 -12.03 -11.36
N PHE A 136 10.55 -12.59 -10.62
CA PHE A 136 12.00 -12.32 -10.83
C PHE A 136 12.40 -10.83 -10.66
N CYS A 137 11.60 -10.05 -9.93
CA CYS A 137 11.81 -8.64 -9.66
C CYS A 137 12.47 -8.44 -8.29
N ASP A 138 13.60 -7.72 -8.24
CA ASP A 138 14.19 -7.25 -6.98
C ASP A 138 13.63 -5.89 -6.53
N LEU A 139 14.13 -5.37 -5.40
CA LEU A 139 13.65 -4.10 -4.85
C LEU A 139 13.93 -2.90 -5.77
N ASP A 140 15.07 -2.89 -6.47
CA ASP A 140 15.44 -1.80 -7.38
C ASP A 140 14.51 -1.77 -8.59
N GLN A 141 14.22 -2.93 -9.17
CA GLN A 141 13.26 -3.09 -10.25
C GLN A 141 11.83 -2.78 -9.81
N ASN A 142 11.48 -3.07 -8.56
CA ASN A 142 10.19 -2.69 -7.98
C ASN A 142 10.05 -1.16 -7.88
N MET A 143 11.10 -0.45 -7.44
CA MET A 143 11.13 1.02 -7.43
C MET A 143 11.09 1.59 -8.87
N ASP A 144 11.80 0.98 -9.83
CA ASP A 144 11.74 1.37 -11.25
C ASP A 144 10.30 1.25 -11.80
N ASN A 145 9.61 0.15 -11.49
CA ASN A 145 8.23 -0.05 -11.94
C ASN A 145 7.28 0.96 -11.31
N ALA A 146 7.41 1.24 -10.01
CA ALA A 146 6.59 2.22 -9.29
C ALA A 146 6.80 3.64 -9.86
N GLU A 147 8.05 4.04 -10.13
CA GLU A 147 8.37 5.33 -10.76
C GLU A 147 7.76 5.42 -12.17
N GLY A 148 7.98 4.40 -13.00
CA GLY A 148 7.42 4.32 -14.35
C GLY A 148 5.90 4.41 -14.36
N PHE A 149 5.24 3.71 -13.43
CA PHE A 149 3.78 3.70 -13.29
C PHE A 149 3.24 5.08 -12.96
N VAL A 150 3.78 5.72 -11.90
CA VAL A 150 3.33 7.05 -11.46
C VAL A 150 3.54 8.08 -12.57
N LYS A 151 4.71 8.09 -13.21
CA LYS A 151 4.99 8.98 -14.34
C LYS A 151 4.02 8.78 -15.49
N PHE A 152 3.74 7.53 -15.84
CA PHE A 152 2.81 7.21 -16.92
C PHE A 152 1.39 7.72 -16.65
N VAL A 153 0.82 7.44 -15.47
CA VAL A 153 -0.57 7.85 -15.18
C VAL A 153 -0.70 9.37 -15.02
N VAL A 154 0.33 10.04 -14.49
CA VAL A 154 0.36 11.51 -14.42
C VAL A 154 0.46 12.12 -15.81
N GLN A 155 1.32 11.58 -16.68
CA GLN A 155 1.42 12.01 -18.07
C GLN A 155 0.08 11.84 -18.81
N ARG A 156 -0.59 10.69 -18.63
CA ARG A 156 -1.93 10.47 -19.21
C ARG A 156 -2.97 11.46 -18.70
N ALA A 157 -2.93 11.82 -17.42
CA ALA A 157 -3.80 12.86 -16.89
C ALA A 157 -3.52 14.23 -17.52
N LEU A 158 -2.24 14.62 -17.68
CA LEU A 158 -1.85 15.86 -18.35
C LEU A 158 -2.33 15.90 -19.81
N GLU A 159 -2.24 14.78 -20.53
CA GLU A 159 -2.67 14.66 -21.93
C GLU A 159 -4.19 14.68 -22.12
N LYS A 160 -4.95 14.08 -21.19
CA LYS A 160 -6.38 13.79 -21.40
C LYS A 160 -7.32 14.66 -20.56
N CYS A 161 -6.82 15.29 -19.50
CA CYS A 161 -7.63 16.02 -18.53
C CYS A 161 -7.30 17.53 -18.48
N GLY A 162 -6.81 18.11 -19.57
CA GLY A 162 -6.32 19.50 -19.60
C GLY A 162 -7.28 20.54 -19.01
N ASP A 163 -8.56 20.48 -19.35
CA ASP A 163 -9.58 21.42 -18.82
C ASP A 163 -9.79 21.24 -17.30
N ASP A 164 -9.89 20.00 -16.84
CA ASP A 164 -10.11 19.66 -15.43
C ASP A 164 -8.88 20.00 -14.57
N LEU A 165 -7.68 19.70 -15.06
CA LEU A 165 -6.43 20.06 -14.39
C LEU A 165 -6.19 21.57 -14.38
N SER A 166 -6.56 22.27 -15.46
CA SER A 166 -6.51 23.74 -15.50
C SER A 166 -7.47 24.35 -14.48
N PHE A 167 -8.68 23.78 -14.35
CA PHE A 167 -9.64 24.18 -13.31
C PHE A 167 -9.06 23.98 -11.91
N PHE A 168 -8.49 22.80 -11.60
CA PHE A 168 -7.85 22.57 -10.31
C PHE A 168 -6.69 23.53 -10.06
N ASN A 169 -5.86 23.78 -11.07
CA ASN A 169 -4.74 24.68 -10.95
C ASN A 169 -5.20 26.12 -10.67
N GLN A 170 -6.26 26.58 -11.32
CA GLN A 170 -6.73 27.95 -11.11
C GLN A 170 -7.42 28.15 -9.76
N PHE A 171 -8.25 27.20 -9.33
CA PHE A 171 -9.22 27.40 -8.26
C PHE A 171 -8.95 26.63 -6.97
N ILE A 172 -8.15 25.57 -7.03
CA ILE A 172 -7.89 24.68 -5.88
C ILE A 172 -6.43 24.78 -5.45
N ASP A 173 -5.49 24.60 -6.38
CA ASP A 173 -4.06 24.57 -6.09
C ASP A 173 -3.22 25.13 -7.24
N LYS A 174 -2.76 26.38 -7.08
CA LYS A 174 -2.04 27.16 -8.10
C LYS A 174 -0.73 26.55 -8.57
N GLY A 175 -0.15 25.64 -7.80
CA GLY A 175 1.10 24.95 -8.15
C GLY A 175 0.90 23.55 -8.72
N LEU A 176 -0.34 23.10 -8.95
CA LEU A 176 -0.63 21.73 -9.35
C LEU A 176 0.07 21.34 -10.65
N LEU A 177 -0.12 22.12 -11.73
CA LEU A 177 0.45 21.77 -13.03
C LEU A 177 1.98 21.78 -12.99
N GLU A 178 2.61 22.72 -12.29
CA GLU A 178 4.06 22.73 -12.11
C GLU A 178 4.53 21.44 -11.43
N ARG A 179 3.88 21.05 -10.34
CA ARG A 179 4.24 19.82 -9.61
C ARG A 179 4.01 18.56 -10.44
N LEU A 180 2.90 18.47 -11.19
CA LEU A 180 2.64 17.31 -12.05
C LEU A 180 3.68 17.19 -13.18
N ASN A 181 4.11 18.30 -13.78
CA ASN A 181 5.18 18.27 -14.78
C ASN A 181 6.52 17.84 -14.14
N LYS A 182 6.87 18.35 -12.96
CA LYS A 182 8.08 17.90 -12.24
C LYS A 182 8.08 16.40 -11.97
N VAL A 183 6.95 15.84 -11.54
CA VAL A 183 6.81 14.39 -11.33
C VAL A 183 7.11 13.60 -12.61
N VAL A 184 6.72 14.10 -13.78
CA VAL A 184 6.98 13.43 -15.07
C VAL A 184 8.44 13.60 -15.51
N ASP A 185 8.98 14.81 -15.37
CA ASP A 185 10.25 15.20 -15.99
C ASP A 185 11.48 14.85 -15.14
N GLU A 186 11.35 14.78 -13.81
CA GLU A 186 12.47 14.56 -12.89
C GLU A 186 12.58 13.10 -12.43
N PRO A 187 13.79 12.54 -12.28
CA PRO A 187 13.96 11.23 -11.66
C PRO A 187 13.57 11.28 -10.18
N PHE A 188 13.01 10.19 -9.66
CA PHE A 188 12.68 10.12 -8.23
C PHE A 188 13.97 9.91 -7.42
N ALA A 189 14.07 10.58 -6.28
CA ALA A 189 15.19 10.38 -5.37
C ALA A 189 15.08 9.01 -4.70
N ARG A 190 16.21 8.39 -4.35
CA ARG A 190 16.27 7.16 -3.56
C ARG A 190 17.18 7.38 -2.38
N VAL A 191 16.69 7.09 -1.18
CA VAL A 191 17.46 7.23 0.07
C VAL A 191 17.19 6.01 0.95
N SER A 192 18.23 5.41 1.52
CA SER A 192 18.01 4.34 2.50
C SER A 192 17.35 4.90 3.75
N TYR A 193 16.56 4.10 4.47
CA TYR A 193 15.94 4.50 5.74
C TYR A 193 16.99 5.01 6.73
N SER A 194 18.13 4.33 6.81
CA SER A 194 19.23 4.72 7.71
C SER A 194 19.79 6.11 7.37
N GLU A 195 19.93 6.41 6.08
CA GLU A 195 20.35 7.75 5.63
C GLU A 195 19.25 8.79 5.85
N ALA A 196 17.99 8.44 5.59
CA ALA A 196 16.84 9.32 5.83
C ALA A 196 16.74 9.72 7.31
N VAL A 197 16.89 8.77 8.24
CA VAL A 197 16.96 9.02 9.69
C VAL A 197 18.13 9.94 10.03
N ALA A 198 19.32 9.71 9.49
CA ALA A 198 20.48 10.57 9.75
C ALA A 198 20.24 12.01 9.27
N LEU A 199 19.63 12.19 8.10
CA LEU A 199 19.26 13.50 7.55
C LEU A 199 18.22 14.21 8.42
N LEU A 200 17.21 13.48 8.89
CA LEU A 200 16.18 14.01 9.79
C LEU A 200 16.80 14.41 11.13
N GLN A 201 17.65 13.58 11.73
CA GLN A 201 18.33 13.90 12.98
C GLN A 201 19.20 15.16 12.85
N GLU A 202 19.93 15.33 11.74
CA GLU A 202 20.71 16.54 11.48
C GLU A 202 19.82 17.78 11.40
N GLU A 203 18.67 17.70 10.72
CA GLU A 203 17.75 18.83 10.58
C GLU A 203 17.02 19.15 11.88
N ILE A 204 16.51 18.14 12.58
CA ILE A 204 15.81 18.29 13.86
C ILE A 204 16.75 18.93 14.88
N ALA A 205 18.03 18.55 14.93
CA ALA A 205 19.01 19.13 15.83
C ALA A 205 19.22 20.65 15.64
N LYS A 206 18.90 21.20 14.47
CA LYS A 206 18.99 22.66 14.22
C LYS A 206 17.90 23.43 14.96
N ASP A 207 16.70 22.87 15.06
CA ASP A 207 15.57 23.46 15.78
C ASP A 207 14.49 22.40 16.10
N PRO A 208 14.62 21.68 17.22
CA PRO A 208 13.68 20.62 17.59
C PRO A 208 12.24 21.12 17.78
N SER A 209 12.05 22.41 18.07
CA SER A 209 10.73 22.99 18.33
C SER A 209 9.82 23.09 17.10
N LYS A 210 10.38 22.88 15.90
CA LYS A 210 9.64 22.86 14.62
C LYS A 210 8.97 21.52 14.32
N TRP A 211 9.29 20.49 15.09
CA TRP A 211 8.85 19.11 14.84
C TRP A 211 7.86 18.68 15.92
N GLN A 212 6.75 18.06 15.50
CA GLN A 212 5.79 17.48 16.44
C GLN A 212 6.35 16.20 17.07
N PHE A 213 7.15 15.44 16.33
CA PHE A 213 7.77 14.18 16.69
C PHE A 213 9.31 14.24 16.52
N PRO A 214 10.02 15.05 17.34
CA PRO A 214 11.46 15.27 17.17
C PRO A 214 12.33 14.03 17.46
N ASP A 215 11.78 13.01 18.13
CA ASP A 215 12.51 11.81 18.51
C ASP A 215 12.50 10.80 17.35
N VAL A 216 13.47 10.95 16.43
CA VAL A 216 13.67 10.04 15.30
C VAL A 216 14.98 9.28 15.50
N GLU A 217 14.90 7.95 15.57
CA GLU A 217 16.05 7.05 15.64
C GLU A 217 15.85 5.81 14.78
N PHE A 218 16.88 4.97 14.68
CA PHE A 218 16.76 3.72 13.93
C PHE A 218 15.72 2.81 14.59
N GLY A 219 14.69 2.42 13.84
CA GLY A 219 13.54 1.68 14.35
C GLY A 219 12.29 2.53 14.56
N THR A 220 12.40 3.86 14.49
CA THR A 220 11.24 4.76 14.51
C THR A 220 10.50 4.70 13.17
N ASP A 221 9.19 4.48 13.22
CA ASP A 221 8.34 4.64 12.04
C ASP A 221 8.16 6.13 11.70
N LEU A 222 8.39 6.48 10.43
CA LEU A 222 8.44 7.87 10.01
C LEU A 222 7.03 8.48 9.98
N GLN A 223 6.85 9.59 10.69
CA GLN A 223 5.60 10.32 10.68
C GLN A 223 5.46 11.15 9.40
N THR A 224 4.22 11.49 9.04
CA THR A 224 3.92 12.30 7.85
C THR A 224 4.74 13.61 7.75
N GLU A 225 5.07 14.26 8.88
CA GLU A 225 5.91 15.46 8.83
C GLU A 225 7.36 15.17 8.38
N HIS A 226 7.91 14.02 8.76
CA HIS A 226 9.25 13.56 8.37
C HIS A 226 9.27 13.23 6.88
N GLU A 227 8.28 12.45 6.43
CA GLU A 227 8.11 12.07 5.03
C GLU A 227 7.98 13.30 4.12
N ARG A 228 7.13 14.25 4.51
CA ARG A 228 6.92 15.48 3.77
C ARG A 228 8.19 16.33 3.74
N TRP A 229 8.94 16.41 4.84
CA TRP A 229 10.21 17.14 4.83
C TRP A 229 11.22 16.51 3.85
N LEU A 230 11.35 15.18 3.84
CA LEU A 230 12.22 14.48 2.91
C LEU A 230 11.86 14.81 1.45
N ALA A 231 10.61 14.61 1.06
CA ALA A 231 10.16 14.81 -0.32
C ALA A 231 10.11 16.30 -0.72
N GLU A 232 9.59 17.18 0.13
CA GLU A 232 9.32 18.59 -0.21
C GLU A 232 10.54 19.49 -0.02
N THR A 233 11.34 19.25 1.03
CA THR A 233 12.40 20.18 1.46
C THR A 233 13.80 19.64 1.19
N LYS A 234 14.06 18.38 1.54
CA LYS A 234 15.40 17.79 1.39
C LYS A 234 15.73 17.48 -0.08
N PHE A 235 14.84 16.78 -0.76
CA PHE A 235 15.05 16.35 -2.16
C PHE A 235 14.29 17.20 -3.17
N GLY A 236 13.14 17.77 -2.79
CA GLY A 236 12.34 18.62 -3.67
C GLY A 236 11.63 17.87 -4.80
N THR A 237 11.56 16.55 -4.72
CA THR A 237 10.93 15.65 -5.71
C THR A 237 10.36 14.41 -5.01
N ALA A 238 9.62 13.58 -5.75
CA ALA A 238 9.16 12.30 -5.22
C ALA A 238 10.38 11.44 -4.83
N THR A 239 10.30 10.79 -3.67
CA THR A 239 11.45 10.17 -3.01
C THR A 239 11.07 8.79 -2.50
N PHE A 240 11.80 7.77 -2.93
CA PHE A 240 11.78 6.45 -2.31
C PHE A 240 12.62 6.46 -1.04
N VAL A 241 12.03 6.00 0.06
CA VAL A 241 12.77 5.56 1.24
C VAL A 241 12.79 4.03 1.20
N TYR A 242 13.96 3.40 1.30
CA TYR A 242 14.09 1.94 1.17
C TYR A 242 14.96 1.31 2.27
N ASP A 243 14.94 -0.02 2.40
CA ASP A 243 15.66 -0.78 3.42
C ASP A 243 15.25 -0.43 4.87
N TYR A 244 13.95 -0.56 5.16
CA TYR A 244 13.38 -0.28 6.48
C TYR A 244 13.80 -1.30 7.55
N PRO A 245 13.77 -0.93 8.85
CA PRO A 245 14.01 -1.85 9.94
C PRO A 245 13.02 -3.03 9.91
N ARG A 246 13.53 -4.24 10.15
CA ARG A 246 12.73 -5.48 10.15
C ARG A 246 11.52 -5.40 11.08
N ASP A 247 11.71 -4.86 12.28
CA ASP A 247 10.75 -4.99 13.39
C ASP A 247 9.48 -4.14 13.22
N ILE A 248 9.47 -3.23 12.25
CA ILE A 248 8.34 -2.32 11.96
C ILE A 248 7.67 -2.59 10.62
N LYS A 249 8.02 -3.71 9.95
CA LYS A 249 7.52 -4.06 8.63
C LYS A 249 7.00 -5.50 8.61
N ALA A 250 6.22 -5.86 7.61
CA ALA A 250 5.50 -7.14 7.60
C ALA A 250 6.40 -8.38 7.44
N PHE A 251 5.91 -9.53 7.92
CA PHE A 251 6.62 -10.81 7.91
C PHE A 251 7.02 -11.32 6.51
N TYR A 252 6.32 -10.89 5.45
CA TYR A 252 6.57 -11.34 4.08
C TYR A 252 7.71 -10.58 3.38
N MET A 253 8.22 -9.49 3.96
CA MET A 253 9.26 -8.66 3.34
C MET A 253 10.64 -9.34 3.46
N ARG A 254 11.41 -9.37 2.37
CA ARG A 254 12.70 -10.07 2.31
C ARG A 254 13.72 -9.48 3.28
N ASP A 255 14.39 -10.32 4.05
CA ASP A 255 15.50 -9.89 4.91
C ASP A 255 16.73 -9.52 4.09
N ASN A 256 17.28 -8.34 4.37
CA ASN A 256 18.56 -7.89 3.83
C ASN A 256 19.74 -8.62 4.49
N THR A 257 20.91 -8.55 3.85
CA THR A 257 22.13 -9.24 4.31
C THR A 257 22.75 -8.62 5.56
N ASP A 258 22.31 -7.43 5.97
CA ASP A 258 22.78 -6.73 7.18
C ASP A 258 22.20 -7.30 8.48
N GLY A 259 21.17 -8.16 8.39
CA GLY A 259 20.46 -8.75 9.52
C GLY A 259 19.61 -7.78 10.34
N LYS A 260 19.38 -6.55 9.84
CA LYS A 260 18.66 -5.48 10.55
C LYS A 260 17.50 -4.91 9.75
N THR A 261 17.61 -4.90 8.43
CA THR A 261 16.64 -4.30 7.53
C THR A 261 15.93 -5.33 6.66
N VAL A 262 14.82 -4.91 6.06
CA VAL A 262 14.08 -5.64 5.05
C VAL A 262 14.02 -4.84 3.76
N ALA A 263 13.96 -5.53 2.63
CA ALA A 263 13.88 -4.96 1.29
C ALA A 263 12.50 -4.35 1.02
N ALA A 264 12.13 -3.33 1.78
CA ALA A 264 10.91 -2.55 1.66
C ALA A 264 11.21 -1.20 1.02
N MET A 265 10.22 -0.61 0.35
CA MET A 265 10.26 0.75 -0.17
C MET A 265 8.92 1.44 0.06
N ASP A 266 8.98 2.72 0.39
CA ASP A 266 7.83 3.62 0.41
C ASP A 266 8.14 4.81 -0.51
N LEU A 267 7.24 5.13 -1.44
CA LEU A 267 7.32 6.28 -2.34
C LEU A 267 6.58 7.46 -1.73
N LEU A 268 7.36 8.48 -1.35
CA LEU A 268 6.87 9.72 -0.78
C LEU A 268 6.68 10.76 -1.88
N VAL A 269 5.47 11.33 -1.97
CA VAL A 269 5.14 12.36 -2.97
C VAL A 269 4.88 13.71 -2.29
N PRO A 270 5.51 14.80 -2.77
CA PRO A 270 5.29 16.14 -2.25
C PRO A 270 3.81 16.52 -2.11
N GLY A 271 3.42 17.03 -0.95
CA GLY A 271 2.06 17.43 -0.61
C GLY A 271 1.14 16.29 -0.13
N VAL A 272 1.46 15.04 -0.47
CA VAL A 272 0.65 13.86 -0.12
C VAL A 272 1.27 13.14 1.08
N GLY A 273 2.55 12.76 1.00
CA GLY A 273 3.17 11.77 1.89
C GLY A 273 3.34 10.45 1.13
N GLU A 274 3.28 9.33 1.82
CA GLU A 274 3.29 8.00 1.18
C GLU A 274 2.19 7.85 0.11
N LEU A 275 2.58 7.42 -1.09
CA LEU A 275 1.69 7.09 -2.21
C LEU A 275 1.71 5.60 -2.57
N ILE A 276 2.88 4.96 -2.51
CA ILE A 276 3.07 3.54 -2.82
C ILE A 276 3.95 2.94 -1.73
N GLY A 277 3.51 1.85 -1.11
CA GLY A 277 4.33 0.98 -0.28
C GLY A 277 4.53 -0.38 -0.97
N GLY A 278 5.70 -0.97 -0.84
CA GLY A 278 5.98 -2.29 -1.41
C GLY A 278 7.28 -2.90 -0.90
N SER A 279 7.57 -4.12 -1.33
CA SER A 279 8.80 -4.82 -0.91
C SER A 279 9.15 -5.93 -1.88
N GLN A 280 10.42 -6.31 -1.92
CA GLN A 280 10.79 -7.63 -2.40
C GLN A 280 10.30 -8.67 -1.38
N ARG A 281 9.73 -9.77 -1.86
CA ARG A 281 9.13 -10.81 -1.00
C ARG A 281 10.19 -11.78 -0.52
N GLU A 282 10.03 -12.30 0.70
CA GLU A 282 10.90 -13.32 1.26
C GLU A 282 10.68 -14.65 0.53
N GLU A 283 11.61 -15.00 -0.34
CA GLU A 283 11.59 -16.18 -1.19
C GLU A 283 12.18 -17.42 -0.50
N ARG A 284 12.95 -17.23 0.58
CA ARG A 284 13.64 -18.33 1.27
C ARG A 284 12.71 -18.93 2.33
N LEU A 285 12.33 -20.19 2.16
CA LEU A 285 11.35 -20.85 3.01
C LEU A 285 11.74 -20.88 4.51
N ASP A 286 13.00 -21.14 4.81
CA ASP A 286 13.51 -21.21 6.18
C ASP A 286 13.49 -19.85 6.88
N VAL A 287 13.85 -18.79 6.15
CA VAL A 287 13.77 -17.41 6.62
C VAL A 287 12.31 -16.99 6.82
N LEU A 288 11.44 -17.25 5.85
CA LEU A 288 10.01 -16.92 5.94
C LEU A 288 9.35 -17.59 7.15
N LYS A 289 9.63 -18.87 7.40
CA LYS A 289 9.12 -19.58 8.59
C LYS A 289 9.63 -18.99 9.90
N ALA A 290 10.90 -18.60 9.95
CA ALA A 290 11.45 -17.92 11.12
C ALA A 290 10.73 -16.59 11.37
N LYS A 291 10.51 -15.79 10.32
CA LYS A 291 9.74 -14.54 10.42
C LYS A 291 8.30 -14.77 10.85
N MET A 292 7.60 -15.75 10.28
CA MET A 292 6.23 -16.07 10.69
C MET A 292 6.14 -16.38 12.19
N LYS A 293 7.13 -17.08 12.73
CA LYS A 293 7.22 -17.34 14.17
C LYS A 293 7.42 -16.07 14.99
N ASP A 294 8.26 -15.14 14.52
CA ASP A 294 8.48 -13.86 15.20
C ASP A 294 7.22 -12.97 15.23
N PHE A 295 6.29 -13.18 14.28
CA PHE A 295 4.99 -12.50 14.17
C PHE A 295 3.81 -13.31 14.74
N ASP A 296 4.07 -14.40 15.47
CA ASP A 296 3.04 -15.29 16.04
C ASP A 296 2.03 -15.87 15.01
N LEU A 297 2.45 -16.00 13.74
CA LEU A 297 1.64 -16.56 12.66
C LEU A 297 1.72 -18.09 12.63
N GLN A 298 0.57 -18.75 12.49
CA GLN A 298 0.48 -20.21 12.42
C GLN A 298 0.75 -20.71 11.00
N GLU A 299 1.75 -21.59 10.81
CA GLU A 299 2.11 -22.11 9.48
C GLU A 299 0.93 -22.81 8.78
N GLU A 300 0.04 -23.44 9.55
CA GLU A 300 -1.12 -24.17 9.06
C GLU A 300 -2.12 -23.26 8.34
N ASP A 301 -2.21 -21.99 8.69
CA ASP A 301 -3.13 -21.03 8.03
C ASP A 301 -2.56 -20.51 6.70
N TYR A 302 -1.23 -20.57 6.56
CA TYR A 302 -0.47 -20.09 5.40
C TYR A 302 0.20 -21.23 4.62
N TRP A 303 -0.25 -22.48 4.80
CA TRP A 303 0.38 -23.66 4.17
C TRP A 303 0.55 -23.50 2.64
N TRP A 304 -0.46 -22.92 1.99
CA TRP A 304 -0.52 -22.66 0.55
C TRP A 304 0.45 -21.55 0.12
N TYR A 305 0.68 -20.57 1.00
CA TYR A 305 1.61 -19.47 0.77
C TYR A 305 3.07 -19.94 0.96
N LEU A 306 3.31 -20.81 1.94
CA LEU A 306 4.59 -21.50 2.14
C LEU A 306 4.94 -22.43 0.97
N ASP A 307 3.95 -23.05 0.34
CA ASP A 307 4.16 -23.92 -0.83
C ASP A 307 4.72 -23.15 -2.03
N LEU A 308 4.48 -21.84 -2.14
CA LEU A 308 5.09 -20.99 -3.16
C LEU A 308 6.62 -20.97 -3.07
N ARG A 309 7.18 -21.19 -1.87
CA ARG A 309 8.64 -21.23 -1.61
C ARG A 309 9.22 -22.66 -1.64
N LYS A 310 8.41 -23.66 -1.99
CA LYS A 310 8.84 -25.07 -2.09
C LYS A 310 8.97 -25.56 -3.53
N TYR A 311 8.18 -24.99 -4.44
CA TYR A 311 7.98 -25.51 -5.80
C TYR A 311 8.24 -24.45 -6.88
N GLY A 312 9.43 -23.84 -6.84
CA GLY A 312 9.84 -22.78 -7.75
C GLY A 312 10.84 -21.87 -7.07
#